data_AF-A0A8C8VRS5-F1
#
_entry.id   AF-A0A8C8VRS5-F1
#
_cell.length_a   1.000
_cell.length_b   1.000
_cell.length_c   1.000
_cell.angle_alpha   90.00
_cell.angle_beta   90.00
_cell.angle_gamma   90.00
#
_symmetry.space_group_name_H-M   'P 1'
#
loop_
_entity.id
_entity.type
_entity.pdbx_description
1 polymer ?
#
loop_
_entity_poly.entity_id
_entity_poly.type
_entity_poly.pdbx_seq_one_letter_code
_entity_poly.pdbx_strand_id
1 'polypeptide(L)'
;MGSAESAEARRVSFEMDEEERVRVLQGIRLSESVVNRMKDSCQPSAQQQPAPGPGSAPRAPVSTVSAPTTPAPTTPTSTTPVPSKPVPMAPPPSSRGHPEGTSKAPQTDSKVPRAESGGGQKPSSVKEDLKRFQQEQAIVQDELVKVAKKEKEAAEKHLKSSLPKKRASPSLEQQQSARLNVEIYKLSSQQFHEAASKAESTIKPRRVEPVCSGLQAQILRCYRDHLHEVLLCSDLVKAYQHCVSTARKG
;
A
#
# COMPACT_ATOMS: atom_id res chain seq x y z
N MET A 1 -5.79 50.02 6.91
CA MET A 1 -5.40 49.00 5.93
C MET A 1 -6.03 47.68 6.36
N GLY A 2 -6.95 47.15 5.56
CA GLY A 2 -7.59 45.88 5.82
C GLY A 2 -6.76 44.71 5.31
N SER A 3 -6.94 43.54 5.92
CA SER A 3 -6.85 42.24 5.28
C SER A 3 -7.61 41.24 6.17
N ALA A 4 -8.53 40.53 5.53
CA ALA A 4 -9.57 39.73 6.15
C ALA A 4 -9.01 38.60 7.02
N GLU A 5 -9.35 38.59 8.31
CA GLU A 5 -9.24 37.38 9.10
C GLU A 5 -10.58 36.65 9.03
N SER A 6 -10.53 35.50 8.38
CA SER A 6 -11.63 34.59 8.07
C SER A 6 -12.52 34.34 9.29
N ALA A 7 -13.69 34.99 9.33
CA ALA A 7 -14.74 34.72 10.30
C ALA A 7 -15.44 33.39 9.97
N GLU A 8 -14.74 32.27 10.19
CA GLU A 8 -15.40 30.97 10.21
C GLU A 8 -15.94 30.70 11.62
N ALA A 9 -17.14 31.23 11.90
CA ALA A 9 -17.85 30.92 13.12
C ALA A 9 -18.03 29.40 13.24
N ARG A 10 -17.38 28.78 14.25
CA ARG A 10 -17.62 27.38 14.62
C ARG A 10 -19.11 27.23 14.96
N ARG A 11 -19.89 26.65 14.05
CA ARG A 11 -21.27 26.28 14.32
C ARG A 11 -21.27 25.12 15.29
N VAL A 12 -21.72 25.37 16.52
CA VAL A 12 -21.93 24.38 17.57
C VAL A 12 -23.43 24.17 17.74
N SER A 13 -23.86 22.91 17.85
CA SER A 13 -25.25 22.58 18.16
C SER A 13 -25.37 22.41 19.67
N PHE A 14 -26.37 23.04 20.26
CA PHE A 14 -26.67 22.92 21.69
C PHE A 14 -27.83 21.93 21.87
N GLU A 15 -27.68 21.00 22.80
CA GLU A 15 -28.71 20.03 23.19
C GLU A 15 -28.89 20.09 24.71
N MET A 16 -30.13 19.96 25.19
CA MET A 16 -30.44 19.94 26.62
C MET A 16 -30.41 18.50 27.14
N ASP A 17 -29.72 18.26 28.24
CA ASP A 17 -29.63 16.97 28.92
C ASP A 17 -30.91 16.62 29.69
N GLU A 18 -31.02 15.38 30.13
CA GLU A 18 -32.13 14.87 30.95
C GLU A 18 -32.25 15.62 32.29
N GLU A 19 -31.17 16.23 32.77
CA GLU A 19 -31.18 17.13 33.95
C GLU A 19 -31.26 18.63 33.59
N GLU A 20 -31.85 18.98 32.44
CA GLU A 20 -32.04 20.37 31.95
C GLU A 20 -30.74 21.18 31.76
N ARG A 21 -29.60 20.51 31.64
CA ARG A 21 -28.29 21.16 31.43
C ARG A 21 -27.99 21.32 29.95
N VAL A 22 -27.58 22.51 29.53
CA VAL A 22 -27.15 22.76 28.15
C VAL A 22 -25.80 22.08 27.89
N ARG A 23 -25.76 21.16 26.92
CA ARG A 23 -24.54 20.51 26.43
C ARG A 23 -24.21 21.01 25.03
N VAL A 24 -22.92 21.24 24.79
CA VAL A 24 -22.40 21.64 23.48
C VAL A 24 -21.96 20.39 22.75
N LEU A 25 -22.67 20.01 21.68
CA LEU A 25 -22.29 18.88 20.86
C LEU A 25 -21.20 19.29 19.87
N GLN A 26 -20.01 18.70 20.01
CA GLN A 26 -18.91 18.86 19.07
C GLN A 26 -19.23 18.07 17.79
N GLY A 27 -19.92 18.71 16.84
CA GLY A 27 -20.16 18.12 15.53
C GLY A 27 -18.86 17.82 14.77
N ILE A 28 -18.83 16.69 14.07
CA ILE A 28 -17.74 16.36 13.14
C ILE A 28 -17.99 17.12 11.84
N ARG A 29 -17.09 18.04 11.49
CA ARG A 29 -17.17 18.76 10.21
C ARG A 29 -16.73 17.82 9.10
N LEU A 30 -17.67 17.40 8.26
CA LEU A 30 -17.34 16.66 7.05
C LEU A 30 -16.61 17.58 6.07
N SER A 31 -15.60 17.06 5.39
CA SER A 31 -14.91 17.80 4.34
C SER A 31 -15.86 18.06 3.17
N GLU A 32 -15.64 19.16 2.45
CA GLU A 32 -16.50 19.59 1.33
C GLU A 32 -16.65 18.48 0.27
N SER A 33 -15.61 17.66 0.07
CA SER A 33 -15.64 16.48 -0.80
C SER A 33 -16.62 15.39 -0.37
N VAL A 34 -16.79 15.13 0.93
CA VAL A 34 -17.73 14.14 1.46
C VAL A 34 -19.15 14.68 1.39
N VAL A 35 -19.31 15.97 1.69
CA VAL A 35 -20.59 16.68 1.57
C VAL A 35 -21.09 16.68 0.12
N ASN A 36 -20.22 16.98 -0.86
CA ASN A 36 -20.61 16.97 -2.27
C ASN A 36 -21.02 15.57 -2.73
N ARG A 37 -20.25 14.52 -2.37
CA ARG A 37 -20.63 13.13 -2.70
C ARG A 37 -21.95 12.71 -2.08
N MET A 38 -22.26 13.14 -0.86
CA MET A 38 -23.56 12.89 -0.23
C MET A 38 -24.69 13.65 -0.95
N LYS A 39 -24.41 14.86 -1.43
CA LYS A 39 -25.36 15.69 -2.21
C LYS A 39 -25.61 15.12 -3.61
N ASP A 40 -24.58 14.62 -4.27
CA ASP A 40 -24.64 14.00 -5.60
C ASP A 40 -25.34 12.62 -5.56
N SER A 41 -25.31 11.94 -4.41
CA SER A 41 -26.00 10.66 -4.18
C SER A 41 -27.52 10.79 -3.98
N CYS A 42 -28.05 12.03 -3.92
CA CYS A 42 -29.49 12.30 -3.81
C CYS A 42 -30.15 12.71 -5.14
N GLN A 43 -29.48 12.60 -6.29
CA GLN A 43 -30.17 12.75 -7.58
C GLN A 43 -30.87 11.45 -7.99
N PRO A 44 -32.21 11.43 -8.12
CA PRO A 44 -32.89 10.31 -8.75
C PRO A 44 -32.60 10.39 -10.26
N SER A 45 -31.86 9.41 -10.78
CA SER A 45 -31.71 9.23 -12.22
C SER A 45 -33.05 8.80 -12.80
N ALA A 46 -33.79 9.76 -13.35
CA ALA A 46 -34.91 9.50 -14.24
C ALA A 46 -34.39 9.15 -15.64
N GLN A 47 -35.04 8.16 -16.25
CA GLN A 47 -35.02 7.81 -17.67
C GLN A 47 -33.80 7.01 -18.21
N GLN A 48 -34.00 5.70 -18.40
CA GLN A 48 -34.46 5.20 -19.71
C GLN A 48 -34.93 3.75 -19.65
N GLN A 49 -36.17 3.54 -20.09
CA GLN A 49 -36.85 2.27 -20.31
C GLN A 49 -37.15 2.18 -21.82
N PRO A 50 -37.01 1.00 -22.45
CA PRO A 50 -37.80 0.72 -23.65
C PRO A 50 -38.75 -0.49 -23.48
N ALA A 51 -40.04 -0.16 -23.60
CA ALA A 51 -41.24 -0.87 -24.07
C ALA A 51 -41.43 -2.42 -23.97
N PRO A 52 -42.66 -2.90 -23.63
CA PRO A 52 -43.09 -4.30 -23.72
C PRO A 52 -44.01 -4.63 -24.94
N GLY A 53 -43.97 -5.90 -25.37
CA GLY A 53 -45.06 -6.67 -26.02
C GLY A 53 -44.88 -7.02 -27.52
N PRO A 54 -45.59 -8.04 -28.09
CA PRO A 54 -46.61 -8.93 -27.50
C PRO A 54 -46.48 -10.46 -27.81
N GLY A 55 -47.06 -11.27 -26.92
CA GLY A 55 -47.91 -12.46 -27.20
C GLY A 55 -47.42 -13.66 -28.02
N SER A 56 -47.35 -14.84 -27.38
CA SER A 56 -48.20 -16.02 -27.70
C SER A 56 -47.94 -17.19 -26.74
N ALA A 57 -49.01 -17.84 -26.29
CA ALA A 57 -49.05 -19.10 -25.53
C ALA A 57 -49.61 -20.22 -26.44
N PRO A 58 -49.93 -21.45 -25.97
CA PRO A 58 -49.34 -22.32 -24.94
C PRO A 58 -49.08 -23.76 -25.48
N ARG A 59 -48.38 -24.64 -24.72
CA ARG A 59 -48.79 -26.05 -24.48
C ARG A 59 -47.80 -26.82 -23.59
N ALA A 60 -48.38 -27.54 -22.62
CA ALA A 60 -47.79 -28.65 -21.85
C ALA A 60 -47.98 -29.99 -22.65
N PRO A 61 -47.67 -31.22 -22.16
CA PRO A 61 -47.30 -31.59 -20.79
C PRO A 61 -46.33 -32.81 -20.59
N VAL A 62 -46.12 -33.12 -19.30
CA VAL A 62 -45.90 -34.41 -18.61
C VAL A 62 -44.57 -35.21 -18.66
N SER A 63 -44.32 -35.79 -17.46
CA SER A 63 -43.69 -37.09 -17.16
C SER A 63 -42.17 -37.15 -17.03
N THR A 64 -41.56 -37.95 -16.16
CA THR A 64 -41.96 -38.79 -15.01
C THR A 64 -40.61 -39.26 -14.41
N VAL A 65 -40.57 -39.34 -13.08
CA VAL A 65 -39.68 -40.07 -12.15
C VAL A 65 -38.43 -40.82 -12.70
N SER A 66 -37.29 -40.68 -12.00
CA SER A 66 -36.62 -41.80 -11.32
C SER A 66 -35.30 -41.36 -10.68
N ALA A 67 -35.21 -41.56 -9.37
CA ALA A 67 -33.99 -41.46 -8.59
C ALA A 67 -33.11 -42.72 -8.77
N PRO A 68 -31.78 -42.60 -8.69
CA PRO A 68 -30.94 -43.75 -8.38
C PRO A 68 -30.28 -43.62 -7.00
N THR A 69 -30.34 -44.74 -6.29
CA THR A 69 -29.76 -45.04 -4.99
C THR A 69 -28.23 -45.06 -5.06
N THR A 70 -27.60 -44.39 -4.12
CA THR A 70 -26.16 -44.45 -3.82
C THR A 70 -25.76 -45.83 -3.27
N PRO A 71 -24.50 -46.25 -3.47
CA PRO A 71 -23.71 -46.59 -2.28
C PRO A 71 -22.36 -45.87 -2.24
N ALA A 72 -21.99 -45.45 -1.03
CA ALA A 72 -20.63 -45.07 -0.64
C ALA A 72 -19.72 -46.32 -0.71
N PRO A 73 -18.36 -46.24 -0.70
CA PRO A 73 -17.63 -45.68 0.44
C PRO A 73 -16.20 -45.12 0.16
N THR A 74 -15.56 -44.73 1.27
CA THR A 74 -14.11 -44.61 1.55
C THR A 74 -13.38 -43.30 1.24
N THR A 75 -13.00 -42.67 2.36
CA THR A 75 -11.85 -41.78 2.56
C THR A 75 -10.53 -42.50 2.24
N PRO A 76 -9.44 -41.78 1.92
CA PRO A 76 -8.56 -41.34 3.00
C PRO A 76 -8.04 -39.89 2.90
N THR A 77 -7.83 -39.36 4.10
CA THR A 77 -7.02 -38.23 4.55
C THR A 77 -5.70 -37.99 3.79
N SER A 78 -5.35 -36.71 3.53
CA SER A 78 -3.99 -36.19 3.77
C SER A 78 -3.86 -34.66 3.52
N THR A 79 -3.24 -33.94 4.48
CA THR A 79 -2.18 -32.93 4.28
C THR A 79 -2.61 -31.56 3.68
N THR A 80 -2.39 -30.36 4.23
CA THR A 80 -1.51 -29.76 5.27
C THR A 80 -1.95 -28.30 5.47
N PRO A 81 -1.74 -27.65 6.64
CA PRO A 81 -1.84 -26.20 6.77
C PRO A 81 -0.51 -25.49 6.44
N VAL A 82 -0.58 -24.49 5.56
CA VAL A 82 0.52 -23.55 5.28
C VAL A 82 0.52 -22.46 6.36
N PRO A 83 1.66 -22.12 6.99
CA PRO A 83 1.72 -21.06 8.00
C PRO A 83 1.96 -19.69 7.35
N SER A 84 0.95 -18.83 7.37
CA SER A 84 1.11 -17.42 7.01
C SER A 84 1.65 -16.63 8.20
N LYS A 85 2.90 -16.16 8.07
CA LYS A 85 3.52 -15.21 9.02
C LYS A 85 2.91 -13.81 8.84
N PRO A 86 2.67 -13.04 9.92
CA PRO A 86 2.35 -11.62 9.81
C PRO A 86 3.61 -10.78 9.55
N VAL A 87 3.54 -9.87 8.59
CA VAL A 87 4.56 -8.86 8.29
C VAL A 87 4.29 -7.61 9.16
N PRO A 88 5.30 -6.97 9.78
CA PRO A 88 5.11 -5.67 10.44
C PRO A 88 5.21 -4.53 9.41
N MET A 89 4.16 -3.73 9.27
CA MET A 89 4.18 -2.48 8.49
C MET A 89 4.60 -1.30 9.39
N ALA A 90 5.71 -0.66 9.01
CA ALA A 90 6.16 0.61 9.58
C ALA A 90 5.50 1.82 8.87
N PRO A 91 5.36 2.99 9.54
CA PRO A 91 4.83 4.21 8.90
C PRO A 91 5.90 4.94 8.05
N PRO A 92 5.50 5.69 6.99
CA PRO A 92 6.44 6.32 6.05
C PRO A 92 6.97 7.68 6.57
N PRO A 93 8.23 8.07 6.26
CA PRO A 93 8.67 9.45 6.39
C PRO A 93 8.28 10.28 5.15
N SER A 94 7.72 11.47 5.38
CA SER A 94 7.42 12.46 4.34
C SER A 94 8.70 12.97 3.67
N SER A 95 8.73 12.80 2.35
CA SER A 95 9.72 13.32 1.42
C SER A 95 9.49 14.81 1.13
N ARG A 96 10.55 15.62 1.25
CA ARG A 96 10.66 16.94 0.61
C ARG A 96 11.66 16.81 -0.54
N GLY A 97 11.26 17.34 -1.70
CA GLY A 97 11.84 17.06 -3.01
C GLY A 97 13.19 17.72 -3.34
N HIS A 98 13.73 17.14 -4.42
CA HIS A 98 14.82 17.44 -5.37
C HIS A 98 14.88 18.91 -5.91
N PRO A 99 15.90 19.35 -6.69
CA PRO A 99 16.72 18.63 -7.71
C PRO A 99 18.25 18.78 -7.54
N GLU A 100 19.10 17.83 -7.97
CA GLU A 100 19.42 17.37 -9.34
C GLU A 100 20.16 18.43 -10.18
N GLY A 101 21.40 18.11 -10.59
CA GLY A 101 22.24 18.99 -11.39
C GLY A 101 23.60 18.37 -11.76
N THR A 102 23.56 17.40 -12.68
CA THR A 102 24.56 17.08 -13.75
C THR A 102 26.06 17.03 -13.38
N SER A 103 26.67 15.85 -13.25
CA SER A 103 27.19 14.99 -14.33
C SER A 103 28.24 15.59 -15.27
N LYS A 104 29.35 14.82 -15.37
CA LYS A 104 30.35 14.72 -16.44
C LYS A 104 31.54 15.69 -16.43
N ALA A 105 32.67 15.11 -16.04
CA ALA A 105 33.90 15.25 -16.82
C ALA A 105 34.46 13.84 -17.05
N PRO A 106 34.73 13.46 -18.31
CA PRO A 106 36.05 12.89 -18.52
C PRO A 106 36.72 13.43 -19.79
N GLN A 107 38.05 13.41 -19.70
CA GLN A 107 39.05 13.45 -20.78
C GLN A 107 39.52 14.82 -21.25
N THR A 108 40.74 15.15 -20.84
CA THR A 108 41.68 15.91 -21.67
C THR A 108 42.86 14.98 -21.96
N ASP A 109 42.83 14.35 -23.13
CA ASP A 109 44.02 13.88 -23.82
C ASP A 109 44.37 14.93 -24.87
N SER A 110 45.59 15.44 -24.83
CA SER A 110 46.43 15.82 -25.99
C SER A 110 47.53 16.80 -25.57
N LYS A 111 48.61 16.17 -25.11
CA LYS A 111 50.03 16.45 -25.40
C LYS A 111 50.27 17.37 -26.62
N VAL A 112 51.06 18.45 -26.45
CA VAL A 112 52.28 18.73 -27.26
C VAL A 112 53.24 19.62 -26.45
N PRO A 113 54.54 19.28 -26.37
CA PRO A 113 55.57 20.07 -25.68
C PRO A 113 56.32 20.98 -26.67
N ARG A 114 56.81 22.15 -26.23
CA ARG A 114 58.13 22.64 -26.67
C ARG A 114 58.67 23.81 -25.84
N ALA A 115 59.85 23.55 -25.28
CA ALA A 115 60.91 24.48 -24.89
C ALA A 115 61.15 25.58 -25.95
N GLU A 116 61.77 26.73 -25.71
CA GLU A 116 62.51 27.31 -24.60
C GLU A 116 62.77 28.78 -24.98
N SER A 117 63.35 29.53 -24.04
CA SER A 117 64.41 30.52 -24.29
C SER A 117 64.07 32.01 -24.17
N GLY A 118 64.95 32.67 -23.41
CA GLY A 118 65.00 34.10 -23.15
C GLY A 118 64.57 34.36 -21.70
N GLY A 119 65.45 34.48 -20.71
CA GLY A 119 66.82 34.95 -20.72
C GLY A 119 66.91 36.03 -19.65
N GLY A 120 67.72 35.77 -18.61
CA GLY A 120 68.18 36.79 -17.68
C GLY A 120 67.39 36.97 -16.38
N GLN A 121 68.14 36.77 -15.29
CA GLN A 121 68.03 37.36 -13.94
C GLN A 121 67.56 36.44 -12.80
N LYS A 122 68.56 36.08 -11.97
CA LYS A 122 68.53 35.66 -10.56
C LYS A 122 67.38 34.71 -10.11
N PRO A 123 67.61 33.39 -9.97
CA PRO A 123 66.60 32.41 -9.55
C PRO A 123 66.26 32.42 -8.04
N SER A 124 66.81 33.33 -7.22
CA SER A 124 66.61 33.31 -5.76
C SER A 124 65.38 34.07 -5.28
N SER A 125 65.08 35.26 -5.84
CA SER A 125 63.98 36.12 -5.32
C SER A 125 62.59 35.56 -5.63
N VAL A 126 62.30 35.20 -6.89
CA VAL A 126 60.98 34.70 -7.31
C VAL A 126 60.59 33.37 -6.62
N LYS A 127 61.60 32.55 -6.29
CA LYS A 127 61.40 31.27 -5.59
C LYS A 127 61.13 31.46 -4.10
N GLU A 128 61.69 32.51 -3.50
CA GLU A 128 61.38 32.94 -2.13
C GLU A 128 59.96 33.51 -2.04
N ASP A 129 59.52 34.31 -3.03
CA ASP A 129 58.16 34.85 -3.08
C ASP A 129 57.10 33.76 -3.29
N LEU A 130 57.37 32.76 -4.13
CA LEU A 130 56.50 31.58 -4.28
C LEU A 130 56.40 30.77 -2.98
N LYS A 131 57.50 30.63 -2.25
CA LYS A 131 57.51 29.96 -0.93
C LYS A 131 56.74 30.77 0.11
N ARG A 132 56.89 32.10 0.11
CA ARG A 132 56.13 33.01 0.96
C ARG A 132 54.63 32.88 0.68
N PHE A 133 54.23 32.90 -0.58
CA PHE A 133 52.82 32.73 -0.98
C PHE A 133 52.25 31.36 -0.57
N GLN A 134 53.01 30.27 -0.75
CA GLN A 134 52.58 28.95 -0.28
C GLN A 134 52.47 28.88 1.24
N GLN A 135 53.41 29.49 1.97
CA GLN A 135 53.36 29.59 3.43
C GLN A 135 52.14 30.38 3.89
N GLU A 136 51.84 31.50 3.24
CA GLU A 136 50.70 32.35 3.54
C GLU A 136 49.38 31.62 3.27
N GLN A 137 49.28 30.86 2.16
CA GLN A 137 48.13 29.98 1.93
C GLN A 137 47.96 28.91 3.02
N ALA A 138 49.05 28.31 3.50
CA ALA A 138 48.98 27.32 4.57
C ALA A 138 48.48 27.93 5.89
N ILE A 139 48.94 29.14 6.22
CA ILE A 139 48.49 29.88 7.42
C ILE A 139 47.02 30.26 7.29
N VAL A 140 46.59 30.74 6.12
CA VAL A 140 45.18 31.10 5.87
C VAL A 140 44.27 29.87 5.96
N GLN A 141 44.71 28.72 5.44
CA GLN A 141 43.96 27.45 5.55
C GLN A 141 43.86 26.97 7.01
N ASP A 142 44.94 27.06 7.79
CA ASP A 142 44.93 26.69 9.21
C ASP A 142 43.98 27.57 10.02
N GLU A 143 44.03 28.90 9.80
CA GLU A 143 43.15 29.84 10.46
C GLU A 143 41.68 29.63 10.07
N LEU A 144 41.38 29.29 8.80
CA LEU A 144 40.03 28.96 8.36
C LEU A 144 39.48 27.71 9.07
N VAL A 145 40.28 26.65 9.20
CA VAL A 145 39.88 25.43 9.92
C VAL A 145 39.64 25.73 11.40
N LYS A 146 40.48 26.57 12.00
CA LYS A 146 40.39 26.98 13.40
C LYS A 146 39.14 27.82 13.67
N VAL A 147 38.76 28.71 12.75
CA VAL A 147 37.50 29.46 12.81
C VAL A 147 36.30 28.52 12.64
N ALA A 148 36.32 27.64 11.63
CA ALA A 148 35.24 26.68 11.41
C ALA A 148 35.01 25.74 12.62
N LYS A 149 36.08 25.33 13.30
CA LYS A 149 36.00 24.54 14.53
C LYS A 149 35.33 25.33 15.67
N LYS A 150 35.70 26.60 15.84
CA LYS A 150 35.11 27.48 16.86
C LYS A 150 33.64 27.78 16.55
N GLU A 151 33.29 28.03 15.29
CA GLU A 151 31.89 28.22 14.87
C GLU A 151 31.07 26.96 15.09
N LYS A 152 31.58 25.78 14.73
CA LYS A 152 30.89 24.51 14.97
C LYS A 152 30.67 24.27 16.47
N GLU A 153 31.68 24.53 17.29
CA GLU A 153 31.56 24.37 18.75
C GLU A 153 30.58 25.39 19.35
N ALA A 154 30.61 26.64 18.89
CA ALA A 154 29.68 27.67 19.30
C ALA A 154 28.25 27.35 18.87
N ALA A 155 28.06 26.90 17.63
CA ALA A 155 26.79 26.45 17.09
C ALA A 155 26.28 25.20 17.83
N GLU A 156 27.14 24.26 18.21
CA GLU A 156 26.77 23.09 19.01
C GLU A 156 26.37 23.48 20.44
N LYS A 157 27.09 24.42 21.06
CA LYS A 157 26.71 24.97 22.37
C LYS A 157 25.36 25.69 22.30
N HIS A 158 25.17 26.51 21.27
CA HIS A 158 23.92 27.22 21.04
C HIS A 158 22.77 26.25 20.74
N LEU A 159 23.02 25.20 19.96
CA LEU A 159 22.06 24.13 19.68
C LEU A 159 21.70 23.35 20.95
N LYS A 160 22.67 23.04 21.81
CA LYS A 160 22.45 22.36 23.10
C LYS A 160 21.67 23.22 24.10
N SER A 161 21.81 24.55 24.04
CA SER A 161 21.05 25.48 24.88
C SER A 161 19.67 25.81 24.32
N SER A 162 19.52 25.88 23.00
CA SER A 162 18.27 26.25 22.31
C SER A 162 17.37 25.05 22.03
N LEU A 163 17.90 23.83 21.95
CA LEU A 163 17.07 22.64 22.05
C LEU A 163 16.66 22.53 23.52
N PRO A 164 15.36 22.67 23.87
CA PRO A 164 14.92 22.02 25.09
C PRO A 164 15.39 20.57 24.98
N LYS A 165 15.86 20.00 26.08
CA LYS A 165 16.06 18.56 26.22
C LYS A 165 14.70 17.85 26.16
N LYS A 166 13.87 18.13 25.15
CA LYS A 166 12.71 17.35 24.75
C LYS A 166 13.19 16.10 24.01
N ARG A 167 13.93 15.25 24.72
CA ARG A 167 13.26 13.98 25.03
C ARG A 167 12.16 14.40 25.99
N ALA A 168 11.00 14.75 25.44
CA ALA A 168 9.81 14.77 26.28
C ALA A 168 9.76 13.32 26.76
N SER A 169 10.20 13.09 28.00
CA SER A 169 9.84 11.90 28.73
C SER A 169 8.34 11.78 28.47
N PRO A 170 7.88 10.73 27.76
CA PRO A 170 6.46 10.59 27.50
C PRO A 170 5.80 10.75 28.87
N SER A 171 4.85 11.68 28.97
CA SER A 171 4.06 11.83 30.19
C SER A 171 3.64 10.43 30.61
N LEU A 172 3.70 10.13 31.90
CA LEU A 172 3.31 8.82 32.43
C LEU A 172 1.93 8.40 31.87
N GLU A 173 1.03 9.37 31.71
CA GLU A 173 -0.27 9.23 31.06
C GLU A 173 -0.14 8.86 29.56
N GLN A 174 0.66 9.58 28.77
CA GLN A 174 0.89 9.27 27.35
C GLN A 174 1.48 7.86 27.14
N GLN A 175 2.40 7.44 28.03
CA GLN A 175 3.00 6.11 27.99
C GLN A 175 1.97 5.04 28.36
N GLN A 176 1.12 5.31 29.36
CA GLN A 176 0.01 4.44 29.72
C GLN A 176 -1.01 4.34 28.59
N SER A 177 -1.42 5.44 27.96
CA SER A 177 -2.35 5.43 26.82
C SER A 177 -1.79 4.65 25.63
N ALA A 178 -0.49 4.76 25.35
CA ALA A 178 0.17 4.00 24.31
C ALA A 178 0.19 2.49 24.63
N ARG A 179 0.47 2.13 25.88
CA ARG A 179 0.40 0.73 26.34
C ARG A 179 -1.01 0.16 26.25
N LEU A 180 -2.01 0.88 26.75
CA LEU A 180 -3.41 0.48 26.67
C LEU A 180 -3.89 0.36 25.23
N ASN A 181 -3.45 1.24 24.31
CA ASN A 181 -3.78 1.12 22.88
C ASN A 181 -3.23 -0.18 22.27
N VAL A 182 -1.98 -0.51 22.57
CA VAL A 182 -1.37 -1.76 22.10
C VAL A 182 -2.12 -2.98 22.66
N GLU A 183 -2.51 -2.91 23.93
CA GLU A 183 -3.25 -3.98 24.59
C GLU A 183 -4.68 -4.14 24.04
N ILE A 184 -5.39 -3.03 23.82
CA ILE A 184 -6.72 -3.01 23.18
C ILE A 184 -6.63 -3.61 21.78
N TYR A 185 -5.64 -3.20 20.97
CA TYR A 185 -5.45 -3.76 19.64
C TYR A 185 -5.17 -5.28 19.69
N LYS A 186 -4.32 -5.71 20.62
CA LYS A 186 -3.98 -7.12 20.80
C LYS A 186 -5.20 -7.96 21.21
N LEU A 187 -5.97 -7.48 22.20
CA LEU A 187 -7.18 -8.16 22.67
C LEU A 187 -8.23 -8.22 21.55
N SER A 188 -8.44 -7.11 20.84
CA SER A 188 -9.37 -7.04 19.71
C SER A 188 -8.97 -8.02 18.61
N SER A 189 -7.69 -8.05 18.22
CA SER A 189 -7.18 -9.02 17.23
C SER A 189 -7.39 -10.46 17.68
N GLN A 190 -7.19 -10.76 18.98
CA GLN A 190 -7.40 -12.09 19.52
C GLN A 190 -8.87 -12.49 19.45
N GLN A 191 -9.79 -11.60 19.83
CA GLN A 191 -11.23 -11.84 19.72
C GLN A 191 -11.68 -12.07 18.28
N PHE A 192 -11.14 -11.32 17.31
CA PHE A 192 -11.44 -11.56 15.90
C PHE A 192 -10.94 -12.92 15.43
N HIS A 193 -9.73 -13.32 15.84
CA HIS A 193 -9.19 -14.64 15.49
C HIS A 193 -10.02 -15.77 16.10
N GLU A 194 -10.39 -15.64 17.38
CA GLU A 194 -11.22 -16.61 18.07
C GLU A 194 -12.60 -16.71 17.43
N ALA A 195 -13.25 -15.57 17.14
CA ALA A 195 -14.55 -15.54 16.47
C ALA A 195 -14.48 -16.15 15.07
N ALA A 196 -13.43 -15.86 14.30
CA ALA A 196 -13.22 -16.45 12.97
C ALA A 196 -13.02 -17.97 13.07
N SER A 197 -12.14 -18.46 13.96
CA SER A 197 -11.90 -19.89 14.15
C SER A 197 -13.16 -20.63 14.63
N LYS A 198 -13.91 -20.03 15.56
CA LYS A 198 -15.20 -20.55 16.00
C LYS A 198 -16.20 -20.60 14.85
N ALA A 199 -16.28 -19.54 14.04
CA ALA A 199 -17.14 -19.51 12.87
C ALA A 199 -16.75 -20.60 11.86
N GLU A 200 -15.46 -20.75 11.54
CA GLU A 200 -14.92 -21.80 10.67
C GLU A 200 -15.32 -23.21 11.13
N SER A 201 -15.32 -23.46 12.44
CA SER A 201 -15.75 -24.76 12.99
C SER A 201 -17.24 -25.06 12.79
N THR A 202 -18.07 -24.02 12.64
CA THR A 202 -19.53 -24.14 12.43
C THR A 202 -19.93 -24.05 10.95
N ILE A 203 -19.10 -23.41 10.13
CA ILE A 203 -19.30 -23.33 8.69
C ILE A 203 -18.86 -24.65 8.08
N LYS A 204 -19.84 -25.50 7.73
CA LYS A 204 -19.55 -26.73 6.98
C LYS A 204 -19.04 -26.33 5.59
N PRO A 205 -17.79 -26.69 5.20
CA PRO A 205 -17.31 -26.44 3.85
C PRO A 205 -18.30 -27.09 2.89
N ARG A 206 -18.90 -26.29 1.99
CA ARG A 206 -19.66 -26.87 0.90
C ARG A 206 -18.66 -27.60 0.03
N ARG A 207 -18.74 -28.93 0.00
CA ARG A 207 -18.04 -29.74 -0.99
C ARG A 207 -18.75 -29.54 -2.32
N VAL A 208 -18.45 -28.43 -2.99
CA VAL A 208 -18.93 -28.18 -4.34
C VAL A 208 -18.05 -29.03 -5.25
N GLU A 209 -18.57 -30.18 -5.67
CA GLU A 209 -17.89 -30.95 -6.70
C GLU A 209 -17.98 -30.18 -8.02
N PRO A 210 -16.85 -29.95 -8.72
CA PRO A 210 -16.90 -29.26 -10.00
C PRO A 210 -17.77 -30.08 -10.96
N VAL A 211 -18.74 -29.42 -11.58
CA VAL A 211 -19.66 -30.08 -12.49
C VAL A 211 -18.87 -30.69 -13.65
N CYS A 212 -19.26 -31.88 -14.09
CA CYS A 212 -18.58 -32.66 -15.13
C CYS A 212 -17.17 -33.17 -14.77
N SER A 213 -16.77 -33.17 -13.49
CA SER A 213 -15.51 -33.72 -12.97
C SER A 213 -15.18 -35.11 -13.54
N GLY A 214 -16.15 -36.03 -13.53
CA GLY A 214 -16.00 -37.40 -14.01
C GLY A 214 -15.68 -37.49 -15.50
N LEU A 215 -16.37 -36.70 -16.33
CA LEU A 215 -16.13 -36.64 -17.78
C LEU A 215 -14.77 -36.00 -18.08
N GLN A 216 -14.38 -34.96 -17.34
CA GLN A 216 -13.05 -34.36 -17.46
C GLN A 216 -11.94 -35.39 -17.16
N ALA A 217 -12.09 -36.18 -16.09
CA ALA A 217 -11.13 -37.23 -15.75
C ALA A 217 -11.10 -38.37 -16.79
N GLN A 218 -12.23 -38.68 -17.44
CA GLN A 218 -12.27 -39.67 -18.53
C GLN A 218 -11.54 -39.13 -19.78
N ILE A 219 -11.76 -37.87 -20.17
CA ILE A 219 -11.05 -37.25 -21.31
C ILE A 219 -9.54 -37.26 -21.09
N LEU A 220 -9.09 -36.83 -19.90
CA LEU A 220 -7.67 -36.81 -19.58
C LEU A 220 -7.03 -38.22 -19.62
N ARG A 221 -7.76 -39.24 -19.17
CA ARG A 221 -7.32 -40.64 -19.32
C ARG A 221 -7.26 -41.07 -20.77
N CYS A 222 -8.30 -40.80 -21.55
CA CYS A 222 -8.37 -41.16 -22.96
C CYS A 222 -7.21 -40.57 -23.76
N TYR A 223 -6.88 -39.28 -23.57
CA TYR A 223 -5.75 -38.67 -24.28
C TYR A 223 -4.39 -39.22 -23.86
N ARG A 224 -4.24 -39.64 -22.60
CA ARG A 224 -3.01 -40.31 -22.16
C ARG A 224 -2.84 -41.69 -22.80
N ASP A 225 -3.94 -42.40 -23.00
CA ASP A 225 -3.95 -43.75 -23.55
C ASP A 225 -3.90 -43.74 -25.10
N HIS A 226 -4.37 -42.65 -25.75
CA HIS A 226 -4.45 -42.48 -27.21
C HIS A 226 -3.69 -41.25 -27.71
N LEU A 227 -2.40 -41.12 -27.37
CA LEU A 227 -1.59 -39.94 -27.71
C LEU A 227 -1.49 -39.62 -29.22
N HIS A 228 -1.45 -40.66 -30.07
CA HIS A 228 -1.33 -40.51 -31.52
C HIS A 228 -2.68 -40.61 -32.25
N GLU A 229 -3.75 -40.95 -31.54
CA GLU A 229 -5.09 -41.21 -32.08
C GLU A 229 -6.16 -40.45 -31.28
N VAL A 230 -5.89 -39.17 -31.00
CA VAL A 230 -6.72 -38.32 -30.12
C VAL A 230 -8.18 -38.19 -30.57
N LEU A 231 -8.49 -38.46 -31.84
CA LEU A 231 -9.85 -38.40 -32.38
C LEU A 231 -10.77 -39.49 -31.79
N LEU A 232 -10.21 -40.59 -31.28
CA LEU A 232 -10.97 -41.63 -30.57
C LEU A 232 -11.62 -41.08 -29.29
N CYS A 233 -11.09 -40.01 -28.72
CA CYS A 233 -11.64 -39.36 -27.52
C CYS A 233 -12.74 -38.33 -27.83
N SER A 234 -13.12 -38.16 -29.10
CA SER A 234 -14.03 -37.09 -29.53
C SER A 234 -15.43 -37.18 -28.90
N ASP A 235 -15.99 -38.37 -28.73
CA ASP A 235 -17.32 -38.54 -28.13
C ASP A 235 -17.33 -38.20 -26.64
N LEU A 236 -16.21 -38.45 -25.96
CA LEU A 236 -15.99 -38.10 -24.56
C LEU A 236 -15.94 -36.58 -24.38
N VAL A 237 -15.28 -35.89 -25.32
CA VAL A 237 -15.23 -34.42 -25.38
C VAL A 237 -16.61 -33.83 -25.67
N LYS A 238 -17.37 -34.40 -26.60
CA LYS A 238 -18.75 -33.96 -26.88
C LYS A 238 -19.66 -34.12 -25.65
N ALA A 239 -19.54 -35.24 -24.94
CA ALA A 239 -20.28 -35.48 -23.71
C ALA A 239 -19.93 -34.44 -22.62
N TYR A 240 -18.65 -34.11 -22.46
CA TYR A 240 -18.22 -33.05 -21.55
C TYR A 240 -18.76 -31.67 -21.94
N GLN A 241 -18.69 -31.31 -23.23
CA GLN A 241 -19.25 -30.04 -23.72
C GLN A 241 -20.76 -29.95 -23.48
N HIS A 242 -21.49 -31.05 -23.68
CA HIS A 242 -22.91 -31.12 -23.37
C HIS A 242 -23.18 -30.93 -21.87
N CYS A 243 -22.43 -31.63 -21.01
CA CYS A 243 -22.53 -31.49 -19.56
C CYS A 243 -22.25 -30.06 -19.08
N VAL A 244 -21.23 -29.38 -19.62
CA VAL A 244 -20.93 -27.98 -19.27
C VAL A 244 -22.05 -27.05 -19.73
N SER A 245 -22.61 -27.30 -20.92
CA SER A 245 -23.69 -26.49 -21.48
C SER A 245 -25.00 -26.63 -20.70
N THR A 246 -25.30 -27.83 -20.19
CA THR A 246 -26.48 -28.07 -19.34
C THR A 246 -26.28 -27.48 -17.95
N ALA A 247 -25.09 -27.65 -17.37
CA ALA A 247 -24.73 -27.10 -16.05
C ALA A 247 -24.76 -25.57 -16.00
N ARG A 248 -24.53 -24.89 -17.13
CA ARG A 248 -24.63 -23.41 -17.22
C ARG A 248 -26.06 -22.89 -17.33
N LYS A 249 -27.02 -23.76 -17.70
CA LYS A 249 -28.42 -23.40 -17.94
C LYS A 249 -29.34 -23.71 -16.76
N GLY A 250 -28.88 -24.50 -15.78
CA GLY A 250 -29.56 -24.79 -14.52
C GLY A 250 -28.99 -23.97 -13.39
#